data_AF-A0A520C0D3-F1
#
_entry.id   AF-A0A520C0D3-F1
#
_cell.length_a   1.000
_cell.length_b   1.000
_cell.length_c   1.000
_cell.angle_alpha   90.00
_cell.angle_beta   90.00
_cell.angle_gamma   90.00
#
_symmetry.space_group_name_H-M   'P 1'
#
loop_
_entity.id
_entity.type
_entity.pdbx_description
1 polymer ?
#
loop_
_entity_poly.entity_id
_entity_poly.type
_entity_poly.pdbx_seq_one_letter_code
_entity_poly.pdbx_strand_id
1 'polypeptide(L)'
;MFIKKYNKNQAQPATNQTSFFIPSDKLDLFSIGERKFAMDFTRNNSQNGITIELTGKHYGFRTYGYNSLAYHNLLSPELQRESKFEITNVDKLKSGKYIIEAKFNASVYHGDGSNIRKMENGYLRVTINPANIYF
;
A
#
# COMPACT_ATOMS: atom_id res chain seq x y z
N MET A 1 1.96 -2.98 -0.31
CA MET A 1 1.10 -2.51 -1.41
C MET A 1 0.70 -1.06 -1.16
N PHE A 2 0.49 -0.27 -2.21
CA PHE A 2 -0.06 1.09 -2.11
C PHE A 2 -1.52 1.07 -2.53
N ILE A 3 -2.38 1.82 -1.84
CA ILE A 3 -3.84 1.84 -2.06
C ILE A 3 -4.30 3.29 -2.13
N LYS A 4 -5.03 3.64 -3.19
CA LYS A 4 -5.74 4.91 -3.31
C LYS A 4 -7.06 4.70 -4.04
N LYS A 5 -8.13 5.25 -3.48
CA LYS A 5 -9.43 5.36 -4.14
C LYS A 5 -9.43 6.61 -5.02
N TYR A 6 -9.84 6.43 -6.27
CA TYR A 6 -9.95 7.50 -7.26
C TYR A 6 -11.41 7.75 -7.57
N ASN A 7 -11.79 9.03 -7.63
CA ASN A 7 -13.12 9.41 -8.10
C ASN A 7 -13.22 9.20 -9.62
N LYS A 8 -14.46 9.15 -10.14
CA LYS A 8 -14.72 8.93 -11.58
C LYS A 8 -14.00 9.96 -12.47
N ASN A 9 -13.85 11.21 -12.02
CA ASN A 9 -13.15 12.27 -12.74
C ASN A 9 -11.61 12.19 -12.65
N GLN A 10 -11.07 11.27 -11.85
CA GLN A 10 -9.63 11.00 -11.70
C GLN A 10 -9.23 9.67 -12.36
N ALA A 11 -10.17 9.06 -13.08
CA ALA A 11 -9.99 7.78 -13.72
C ALA A 11 -10.39 7.84 -15.19
N GLN A 12 -9.77 6.99 -15.99
CA GLN A 12 -10.02 6.86 -17.43
C GLN A 12 -10.13 5.39 -17.81
N PRO A 13 -10.84 5.05 -18.91
CA PRO A 13 -10.84 3.70 -19.44
C PRO A 13 -9.41 3.22 -19.70
N ALA A 14 -9.08 2.00 -19.29
CA ALA A 14 -7.74 1.43 -19.50
C ALA A 14 -7.45 1.10 -20.97
N THR A 15 -8.50 0.88 -21.75
CA THR A 15 -8.48 0.69 -23.20
C THR A 15 -9.70 1.41 -23.79
N ASN A 16 -9.94 1.23 -25.09
CA ASN A 16 -11.17 1.72 -25.73
C ASN A 16 -12.45 1.02 -25.20
N GLN A 17 -12.36 0.10 -24.24
CA GLN A 17 -13.47 -0.56 -23.58
C GLN A 17 -13.77 0.07 -22.21
N THR A 18 -15.04 0.35 -21.95
CA THR A 18 -15.53 1.09 -20.77
C THR A 18 -15.70 0.23 -19.50
N SER A 19 -15.27 -1.03 -19.51
CA SER A 19 -15.47 -1.97 -18.41
C SER A 19 -14.38 -1.92 -17.33
N PHE A 20 -13.22 -1.33 -17.61
CA PHE A 20 -12.10 -1.24 -16.67
C PHE A 20 -11.52 0.17 -16.63
N PHE A 21 -11.54 0.79 -15.44
CA PHE A 21 -11.02 2.13 -15.22
C PHE A 21 -9.70 2.07 -14.45
N ILE A 22 -8.75 2.89 -14.89
CA ILE A 22 -7.46 3.10 -14.23
C ILE A 22 -7.31 4.57 -13.85
N PRO A 23 -6.43 4.91 -12.90
CA PRO A 23 -6.12 6.30 -12.61
C PRO A 23 -5.61 7.04 -13.86
N SER A 24 -6.08 8.27 -14.07
CA SER A 24 -5.57 9.14 -15.14
C SER A 24 -4.11 9.52 -14.89
N ASP A 25 -3.75 9.71 -13.62
CA ASP A 25 -2.36 9.83 -13.16
C ASP A 25 -2.02 8.65 -12.25
N LYS A 26 -1.24 7.70 -12.78
CA LYS A 26 -0.78 6.52 -12.03
C LYS A 26 0.36 6.84 -11.05
N LEU A 27 1.06 7.97 -11.21
CA LEU A 27 2.18 8.35 -10.36
C LEU A 27 1.74 9.07 -9.09
N ASP A 28 0.52 9.60 -9.07
CA ASP A 28 -0.13 10.23 -7.91
C ASP A 28 -0.11 9.35 -6.64
N LEU A 29 -0.14 8.02 -6.82
CA LEU A 29 -0.01 7.06 -5.72
C LEU A 29 1.36 7.11 -5.02
N PHE A 30 2.38 7.59 -5.72
CA PHE A 30 3.79 7.51 -5.31
C PHE A 30 4.42 8.87 -5.03
N SER A 31 3.64 9.95 -4.99
CA SER A 31 4.17 11.28 -4.64
C SER A 31 4.93 11.28 -3.30
N ILE A 32 6.03 12.02 -3.27
CA ILE A 32 6.89 12.21 -2.10
C ILE A 32 6.06 12.69 -0.91
N GLY A 33 6.33 12.13 0.27
CA GLY A 33 5.67 12.51 1.52
C GLY A 33 5.14 11.32 2.31
N GLU A 34 4.47 11.66 3.41
CA GLU A 34 3.97 10.69 4.38
C GLU A 34 2.71 9.97 3.89
N ARG A 35 2.61 8.67 4.23
CA ARG A 35 1.47 7.82 3.95
C ARG A 35 1.02 7.12 5.23
N LYS A 36 -0.29 7.03 5.43
CA LYS A 36 -0.89 6.27 6.53
C LYS A 36 -0.89 4.78 6.20
N PHE A 37 -0.83 3.94 7.23
CA PHE A 37 -1.07 2.51 7.08
C PHE A 37 -2.57 2.23 6.91
N ALA A 38 -2.93 1.46 5.89
CA ALA A 38 -4.31 1.07 5.62
C ALA A 38 -4.63 -0.26 6.32
N MET A 39 -5.18 -0.20 7.52
CA MET A 39 -5.39 -1.39 8.36
C MET A 39 -6.54 -2.30 7.90
N ASP A 40 -7.53 -1.72 7.20
CA ASP A 40 -8.69 -2.43 6.61
C ASP A 40 -8.51 -2.66 5.10
N PHE A 41 -7.29 -2.98 4.67
CA PHE A 41 -7.02 -3.35 3.29
C PHE A 41 -7.92 -4.50 2.83
N THR A 42 -8.39 -4.43 1.57
CA THR A 42 -9.37 -5.32 0.92
C THR A 42 -10.75 -5.42 1.57
N ARG A 43 -11.09 -4.56 2.53
CA ARG A 43 -12.42 -4.49 3.16
C ARG A 43 -13.21 -3.25 2.71
N ASN A 44 -14.51 -3.22 3.03
CA ASN A 44 -15.45 -2.16 2.63
C ASN A 44 -15.01 -0.76 3.10
N ASN A 45 -14.39 -0.67 4.29
CA ASN A 45 -13.88 0.58 4.86
C ASN A 45 -12.40 0.83 4.53
N SER A 46 -11.88 0.21 3.47
CA SER A 46 -10.49 0.39 3.03
C SER A 46 -10.11 1.87 2.94
N GLN A 47 -8.98 2.20 3.54
CA GLN A 47 -8.43 3.54 3.59
C GLN A 47 -7.35 3.70 2.53
N ASN A 48 -7.18 4.93 2.03
CA ASN A 48 -6.00 5.27 1.25
C ASN A 48 -4.76 5.12 2.13
N GLY A 49 -3.68 4.58 1.59
CA GLY A 49 -2.47 4.36 2.36
C GLY A 49 -1.61 3.24 1.83
N ILE A 50 -0.86 2.64 2.72
CA ILE A 50 0.07 1.56 2.42
C ILE A 50 -0.15 0.37 3.34
N THR A 51 0.20 -0.81 2.84
CA THR A 51 0.26 -2.04 3.60
C THR A 51 1.59 -2.74 3.38
N ILE A 52 2.03 -3.50 4.37
CA ILE A 52 3.19 -4.37 4.28
C ILE A 52 2.74 -5.76 4.71
N GLU A 53 3.13 -6.77 3.93
CA GLU A 53 3.02 -8.18 4.28
C GLU A 53 4.40 -8.80 4.09
N LEU A 54 4.87 -9.50 5.11
CA LEU A 54 6.15 -10.18 5.08
C LEU A 54 5.98 -11.56 4.43
N THR A 55 7.01 -12.00 3.71
CA THR A 55 7.01 -13.28 2.98
C THR A 55 8.13 -14.19 3.50
N GLY A 56 8.16 -15.44 3.01
CA GLY A 56 9.16 -16.43 3.41
C GLY A 56 9.02 -16.85 4.87
N LYS A 57 10.12 -16.83 5.63
CA LYS A 57 10.14 -17.25 7.05
C LYS A 57 9.28 -16.40 8.00
N HIS A 58 8.81 -15.24 7.53
CA HIS A 58 7.96 -14.32 8.28
C HIS A 58 6.55 -14.22 7.70
N TYR A 59 6.16 -15.18 6.87
CA TYR A 59 4.81 -15.25 6.32
C TYR A 59 3.76 -15.19 7.44
N GLY A 60 2.69 -14.43 7.20
CA GLY A 60 1.60 -14.21 8.16
C GLY A 60 1.68 -12.86 8.88
N PHE A 61 2.88 -12.29 9.04
CA PHE A 61 3.08 -10.95 9.60
C PHE A 61 2.76 -9.86 8.57
N ARG A 62 1.86 -8.95 8.96
CA ARG A 62 1.31 -7.92 8.08
C ARG A 62 0.88 -6.68 8.87
N THR A 63 0.60 -5.59 8.18
CA THR A 63 0.12 -4.32 8.78
C THR A 63 -1.38 -4.10 8.65
N TYR A 64 -2.14 -5.13 8.29
CA TYR A 64 -3.59 -5.06 8.01
C TYR A 64 -4.30 -6.33 8.45
N GLY A 65 -5.64 -6.30 8.50
CA GLY A 65 -6.44 -7.43 8.98
C GLY A 65 -6.48 -8.61 8.00
N TYR A 66 -7.03 -9.74 8.44
CA TYR A 66 -7.34 -10.84 7.52
C TYR A 66 -8.33 -10.41 6.43
N ASN A 67 -8.10 -10.87 5.20
CA ASN A 67 -9.07 -10.74 4.11
C ASN A 67 -10.11 -11.88 4.19
N SER A 68 -10.92 -11.89 5.24
CA SER A 68 -11.93 -12.93 5.47
C SER A 68 -13.31 -12.32 5.69
N LEU A 69 -14.30 -12.85 4.98
CA LEU A 69 -15.71 -12.53 5.21
C LEU A 69 -16.27 -13.16 6.50
N ALA A 70 -15.61 -14.19 7.03
CA ALA A 70 -16.00 -14.84 8.27
C ALA A 70 -15.27 -14.25 9.50
N TYR A 71 -14.02 -13.82 9.33
CA TYR A 71 -13.16 -13.32 10.42
C TYR A 71 -12.89 -11.82 10.27
N HIS A 72 -13.79 -11.02 10.81
CA HIS A 72 -13.76 -9.55 10.78
C HIS A 72 -13.29 -8.93 12.10
N ASN A 73 -12.14 -9.35 12.63
CA ASN A 73 -11.57 -8.62 13.76
C ASN A 73 -11.27 -7.19 13.30
N LEU A 74 -11.88 -6.22 13.97
CA LEU A 74 -11.59 -4.81 13.79
C LEU A 74 -10.25 -4.56 14.48
N LEU A 75 -9.25 -4.20 13.69
CA LEU A 75 -7.94 -3.91 14.25
C LEU A 75 -7.98 -2.55 14.99
N SER A 76 -7.37 -2.51 16.17
CA SER A 76 -7.23 -1.26 16.91
C SER A 76 -6.24 -0.32 16.21
N PRO A 77 -6.60 0.95 15.92
CA PRO A 77 -5.68 1.94 15.34
C PRO A 77 -4.35 2.09 16.11
N GLU A 78 -4.38 1.79 17.42
CA GLU A 78 -3.21 1.82 18.31
C GLU A 78 -2.07 0.91 17.83
N LEU A 79 -2.38 -0.15 17.07
CA LEU A 79 -1.38 -1.04 16.49
C LEU A 79 -0.41 -0.30 15.57
N GLN A 80 -0.83 0.78 14.92
CA GLN A 80 0.00 1.57 14.00
C GLN A 80 0.30 2.99 14.52
N ARG A 81 0.01 3.31 15.79
CA ARG A 81 0.15 4.68 16.34
C ARG A 81 1.55 5.27 16.17
N GLU A 82 2.58 4.46 16.34
CA GLU A 82 4.00 4.86 16.22
C GLU A 82 4.59 4.56 14.84
N SER A 83 3.77 4.04 13.93
CA SER A 83 4.21 3.61 12.61
C SER A 83 4.16 4.78 11.64
N LYS A 84 5.19 4.88 10.81
CA LYS A 84 5.34 5.95 9.82
C LYS A 84 5.83 5.34 8.52
N PHE A 85 5.28 5.78 7.40
CA PHE A 85 5.79 5.45 6.08
C PHE A 85 5.94 6.75 5.29
N GLU A 86 7.11 6.97 4.70
CA GLU A 86 7.42 8.20 3.98
C GLU A 86 8.13 7.85 2.68
N ILE A 87 7.54 8.21 1.55
CA ILE A 87 8.23 8.17 0.26
C ILE A 87 9.20 9.34 0.25
N THR A 88 10.50 9.03 0.14
CA THR A 88 11.57 10.02 0.20
C THR A 88 12.09 10.39 -1.19
N ASN A 89 11.91 9.50 -2.19
CA ASN A 89 12.41 9.74 -3.54
C ASN A 89 11.55 9.05 -4.60
N VAL A 90 11.43 9.69 -5.77
CA VAL A 90 10.75 9.18 -6.96
C VAL A 90 11.53 9.62 -8.20
N ASP A 91 12.32 8.71 -8.76
CA ASP A 91 13.21 9.01 -9.88
C ASP A 91 12.77 8.30 -11.16
N LYS A 92 12.68 9.06 -12.26
CA LYS A 92 12.42 8.49 -13.59
C LYS A 92 13.72 7.95 -14.19
N LEU A 93 13.69 6.69 -14.60
CA LEU A 93 14.79 6.05 -15.31
C LEU A 93 14.74 6.35 -16.81
N LYS A 94 15.91 6.25 -17.48
CA LYS A 94 16.02 6.35 -18.94
C LYS A 94 15.10 5.37 -19.68
N SER A 95 14.77 4.23 -19.06
CA SER A 95 13.84 3.22 -19.58
C SER A 95 12.36 3.63 -19.50
N GLY A 96 12.03 4.78 -18.89
CA GLY A 96 10.66 5.22 -18.63
C GLY A 96 10.01 4.63 -17.37
N LYS A 97 10.68 3.68 -16.70
CA LYS A 97 10.31 3.17 -15.37
C LYS A 97 10.64 4.18 -14.27
N TYR A 98 10.15 3.96 -13.06
CA TYR A 98 10.46 4.81 -11.90
C TYR A 98 11.05 3.99 -10.77
N ILE A 99 12.02 4.56 -10.06
CA ILE A 99 12.48 4.06 -8.77
C ILE A 99 11.78 4.85 -7.68
N ILE A 100 11.20 4.14 -6.71
CA ILE A 100 10.60 4.72 -5.52
C ILE A 100 11.39 4.24 -4.32
N GLU A 101 11.77 5.18 -3.48
CA GLU A 101 12.46 4.92 -2.22
C GLU A 101 11.62 5.46 -1.07
N ALA A 102 11.52 4.65 -0.01
CA ALA A 102 10.75 5.00 1.17
C ALA A 102 11.44 4.49 2.43
N LYS A 103 11.25 5.23 3.51
CA LYS A 103 11.63 4.82 4.87
C LYS A 103 10.38 4.55 5.69
N PHE A 104 10.46 3.60 6.62
CA PHE A 104 9.32 3.28 7.46
C PHE A 104 9.68 2.68 8.82
N ASN A 105 8.79 2.91 9.77
CA ASN A 105 8.63 2.09 10.98
C ASN A 105 7.22 1.49 10.93
N ALA A 106 7.08 0.22 11.27
CA ALA A 106 5.79 -0.47 11.20
C ALA A 106 5.64 -1.46 12.33
N SER A 107 4.45 -1.56 12.91
CA SER A 107 4.08 -2.76 13.65
C SER A 107 3.53 -3.79 12.67
N VAL A 108 4.06 -5.01 12.69
CA VAL A 108 3.54 -6.14 11.94
C VAL A 108 3.00 -7.19 12.89
N TYR A 109 1.89 -7.82 12.53
CA TYR A 109 1.15 -8.74 13.37
C TYR A 109 0.46 -9.81 12.53
N HIS A 110 -0.08 -10.83 13.17
CA HIS A 110 -1.05 -11.71 12.52
C HIS A 110 -2.35 -10.95 12.26
N GLY A 111 -3.14 -11.34 11.26
CA GLY A 111 -4.28 -10.56 10.79
C GLY A 111 -5.44 -10.36 11.79
N ASP A 112 -5.35 -10.95 12.99
CA ASP A 112 -6.22 -10.72 14.14
C ASP A 112 -5.68 -9.64 15.12
N GLY A 113 -4.50 -9.08 14.85
CA GLY A 113 -3.79 -8.13 15.71
C GLY A 113 -2.88 -8.77 16.76
N SER A 114 -2.79 -10.10 16.81
CA SER A 114 -1.91 -10.82 17.74
C SER A 114 -0.47 -10.89 17.23
N ASN A 115 0.45 -11.35 18.10
CA ASN A 115 1.85 -11.58 17.73
C ASN A 115 2.50 -10.32 17.16
N ILE A 116 2.43 -9.19 17.87
CA ILE A 116 2.96 -7.93 17.36
C ILE A 116 4.49 -7.95 17.36
N ARG A 117 5.09 -7.48 16.26
CA ARG A 117 6.52 -7.19 16.13
C ARG A 117 6.70 -5.79 15.60
N LYS A 118 7.75 -5.11 16.07
CA LYS A 118 8.12 -3.79 15.58
C LYS A 118 9.22 -3.94 14.52
N MET A 119 9.03 -3.27 13.40
CA MET A 119 10.04 -3.06 12.38
C MET A 119 10.48 -1.60 12.47
N GLU A 120 11.75 -1.39 12.76
CA GLU A 120 12.35 -0.06 12.90
C GLU A 120 13.41 0.16 11.83
N ASN A 121 13.58 1.41 11.40
CA ASN A 121 14.55 1.82 10.38
C ASN A 121 14.41 1.04 9.06
N GLY A 122 13.17 0.71 8.70
CA GLY A 122 12.86 0.01 7.46
C GLY A 122 13.15 0.88 6.24
N TYR A 123 13.66 0.24 5.19
CA TYR A 123 13.92 0.85 3.89
C TYR A 123 13.29 0.03 2.77
N LEU A 124 12.63 0.70 1.84
CA LEU A 124 12.03 0.11 0.65
C LEU A 124 12.59 0.80 -0.58
N ARG A 125 13.03 0.01 -1.56
CA ARG A 125 13.38 0.47 -2.90
C ARG A 125 12.73 -0.43 -3.93
N VAL A 126 11.84 0.14 -4.73
CA VAL A 126 11.09 -0.62 -5.75
C VAL A 126 11.16 0.08 -7.10
N THR A 127 11.22 -0.72 -8.16
CA THR A 127 11.08 -0.21 -9.53
C THR A 127 9.65 -0.46 -10.00
N ILE A 128 8.97 0.59 -10.45
CA ILE A 128 7.60 0.51 -10.97
C ILE A 128 7.56 0.83 -12.45
N ASN A 129 6.57 0.26 -13.14
CA ASN A 129 6.30 0.54 -14.54
C ASN A 129 4.85 1.04 -14.70
N PRO A 130 4.61 2.36 -14.76
CA PRO A 130 3.25 2.90 -14.88
C PRO A 130 2.58 2.54 -16.22
N ALA A 131 3.34 2.12 -17.24
CA ALA A 131 2.77 1.66 -18.49
C ALA A 131 2.07 0.28 -18.36
N ASN A 132 2.32 -0.48 -17.30
CA ASN A 132 1.61 -1.73 -17.05
C ASN A 132 0.16 -1.44 -16.63
N ILE A 133 -0.81 -2.06 -17.29
CA ILE A 133 -2.25 -1.90 -17.02
C ILE A 133 -2.70 -2.61 -15.73
N TYR A 134 -1.93 -3.61 -15.27
CA TYR A 134 -2.17 -4.34 -14.02
C TYR A 134 -1.48 -3.68 -12.82
N PHE A 135 -0.97 -2.47 -13.02
CA PHE A 135 -0.37 -1.62 -11.99
C PHE A 135 -1.37 -0.58 -11.51
#